data_AF-A0A2D7ARB0-F1
#
_entry.id   AF-A0A2D7ARB0-F1
#
_cell.length_a   1.000
_cell.length_b   1.000
_cell.length_c   1.000
_cell.angle_alpha   90.00
_cell.angle_beta   90.00
_cell.angle_gamma   90.00
#
_symmetry.space_group_name_H-M   'P 1'
#
loop_
_entity.id
_entity.type
_entity.pdbx_description
1 polymer ?
#
loop_
_entity_poly.entity_id
_entity_poly.type
_entity_poly.pdbx_seq_one_letter_code
_entity_poly.pdbx_strand_id
1 'polypeptide(L)'
;METLNRAIFLSILMLCMVLPIESQGQQGAPMGVDLECDQSTININVHPEQNEAVTMVCTVTNTGSFAENIDLDSSVDGNDFAIEILGDESYLIEAGEDEDFIVQFSASPGIEVKSEDYNISARVTSIGPEPFSNVPLGQFGSTAEVGGTVNSLGYSRIELDISNDLTRNIEVSETATIQFTIFNDGNRIDNLEVIIVNQLELEDAGFIFVSDSFFRATVNPGASSDQGTIILEAPADTSEEISIQVEIQAFSKIDTTAESNDTVRIVVAASSGGGAGSIGFDDFETMDGDGMAMIGMAVGGLFGVILLLVIISKLTKKAGKQKIAAKEASKAAKAERRSGRKSNKAQPVEDDDFEDDDLDFSDLDDLDDLDDDFDFEDI
;
A
#
# COMPACT_ATOMS: atom_id res chain seq x y z
N MET A 1 41.54 58.63 -68.91
CA MET A 1 41.06 57.25 -69.16
C MET A 1 41.67 56.23 -68.20
N GLU A 2 42.92 56.40 -67.72
CA GLU A 2 43.55 55.47 -66.76
C GLU A 2 42.96 55.48 -65.33
N THR A 3 42.42 56.61 -64.87
CA THR A 3 41.84 56.71 -63.52
C THR A 3 40.48 56.02 -63.39
N LEU A 4 39.73 55.91 -64.50
CA LEU A 4 38.43 55.25 -64.54
C LEU A 4 38.57 53.72 -64.43
N ASN A 5 39.60 53.13 -65.06
CA ASN A 5 39.85 51.69 -64.99
C ASN A 5 40.33 51.24 -63.60
N ARG A 6 41.03 52.10 -62.86
CA ARG A 6 41.47 51.81 -61.48
C ARG A 6 40.32 51.87 -60.48
N ALA A 7 39.41 52.82 -60.65
CA ALA A 7 38.23 52.95 -59.79
C ALA A 7 37.26 51.77 -59.97
N ILE A 8 37.10 51.27 -61.19
CA ILE A 8 36.25 50.11 -61.49
C ILE A 8 36.86 48.83 -60.90
N PHE A 9 38.19 48.64 -61.00
CA PHE A 9 38.85 47.48 -60.40
C PHE A 9 38.78 47.47 -58.86
N LEU A 10 38.95 48.62 -58.22
CA LEU A 10 38.78 48.76 -56.77
C LEU A 10 37.33 48.55 -56.32
N SER A 11 36.36 49.00 -57.12
CA SER A 11 34.94 48.80 -56.83
C SER A 11 34.50 47.34 -56.98
N ILE A 12 35.08 46.58 -57.91
CA ILE A 12 34.80 45.14 -58.08
C ILE A 12 35.45 44.33 -56.94
N LEU A 13 36.68 44.68 -56.54
CA LEU A 13 37.36 44.02 -55.43
C LEU A 13 36.65 44.26 -54.08
N MET A 14 36.08 45.46 -53.89
CA MET A 14 35.33 45.79 -52.67
C MET A 14 33.93 45.14 -52.63
N LEU A 15 33.32 44.87 -53.79
CA LEU A 15 32.02 44.20 -53.89
C LEU A 15 32.12 42.68 -53.66
N CYS A 16 33.26 42.06 -53.95
CA CYS A 16 33.51 40.64 -53.63
C CYS A 16 33.71 40.35 -52.13
N MET A 17 33.90 41.38 -51.28
CA MET A 17 34.06 41.21 -49.83
C MET A 17 32.74 41.28 -49.03
N VAL A 18 31.60 41.46 -49.70
CA VAL A 18 30.27 41.59 -49.05
C VAL A 18 29.32 40.47 -49.50
N LEU A 19 29.85 39.40 -50.10
CA LEU A 19 29.07 38.17 -50.17
C LEU A 19 28.94 37.62 -48.74
N PRO A 20 27.72 37.31 -48.26
CA PRO A 20 27.60 36.49 -47.08
C PRO A 20 28.36 35.20 -47.40
N ILE A 21 29.39 34.92 -46.61
CA ILE A 21 29.87 33.56 -46.47
C ILE A 21 28.69 32.85 -45.82
N GLU A 22 27.77 32.33 -46.64
CA GLU A 22 26.98 31.20 -46.19
C GLU A 22 28.02 30.18 -45.76
N SER A 23 28.04 29.89 -44.46
CA SER A 23 28.91 28.90 -43.85
C SER A 23 28.54 27.54 -44.43
N GLN A 24 29.00 27.27 -45.65
CA GLN A 24 29.00 25.96 -46.24
C GLN A 24 30.01 25.14 -45.45
N GLY A 25 29.48 24.26 -44.60
CA GLY A 25 30.26 23.35 -43.78
C GLY A 25 31.03 24.08 -42.70
N GLN A 26 30.49 24.05 -41.47
CA GLN A 26 31.35 23.79 -40.34
C GLN A 26 32.20 22.58 -40.75
N GLN A 27 33.48 22.80 -41.09
CA GLN A 27 34.43 21.69 -41.13
C GLN A 27 34.40 21.14 -39.72
N GLY A 28 33.62 20.08 -39.54
CA GLY A 28 33.37 19.47 -38.25
C GLY A 28 34.69 19.19 -37.57
N ALA A 29 34.72 19.32 -36.24
CA ALA A 29 35.82 18.74 -35.50
C ALA A 29 36.02 17.29 -35.99
N PRO A 30 37.27 16.79 -36.05
CA PRO A 30 37.50 15.42 -36.52
C PRO A 30 36.70 14.40 -35.71
N MET A 31 36.34 14.76 -34.48
CA MET A 31 35.52 13.99 -33.57
C MET A 31 34.59 14.90 -32.79
N GLY A 32 33.39 14.42 -32.44
CA GLY A 32 32.41 15.21 -31.71
C GLY A 32 31.12 14.46 -31.46
N VAL A 33 30.62 14.54 -30.24
CA VAL A 33 29.33 13.95 -29.83
C VAL A 33 28.45 15.05 -29.25
N ASP A 34 27.17 14.98 -29.53
CA ASP A 34 26.11 15.77 -28.90
C ASP A 34 25.06 14.83 -28.30
N LEU A 35 24.40 15.28 -27.24
CA LEU A 35 23.43 14.47 -26.49
C LEU A 35 22.23 15.33 -26.09
N GLU A 36 21.04 14.93 -26.53
CA GLU A 36 19.78 15.63 -26.24
C GLU A 36 18.73 14.63 -25.71
N CYS A 37 17.88 15.07 -24.79
CA CYS A 37 16.78 14.25 -24.25
C CYS A 37 15.47 15.04 -24.26
N ASP A 38 14.35 14.34 -24.44
CA ASP A 38 13.01 14.96 -24.61
C ASP A 38 12.54 15.80 -23.43
N GLN A 39 13.08 15.53 -22.24
CA GLN A 39 12.73 16.23 -21.00
C GLN A 39 13.95 16.27 -20.07
N SER A 40 13.93 17.20 -19.11
CA SER A 40 14.98 17.31 -18.08
C SER A 40 14.42 17.08 -16.67
N THR A 41 13.11 16.84 -16.55
CA THR A 41 12.44 16.68 -15.27
C THR A 41 11.55 15.45 -15.32
N ILE A 42 11.90 14.45 -14.50
CA ILE A 42 11.18 13.19 -14.42
C ILE A 42 10.35 13.20 -13.14
N ASN A 43 9.06 12.86 -13.24
CA ASN A 43 8.16 12.75 -12.10
C ASN A 43 7.67 11.31 -12.00
N ILE A 44 8.06 10.61 -10.94
CA ILE A 44 7.69 9.21 -10.71
C ILE A 44 6.53 9.17 -9.72
N ASN A 45 5.44 8.49 -10.09
CA ASN A 45 4.38 8.17 -9.12
C ASN A 45 4.90 7.06 -8.20
N VAL A 46 5.08 7.35 -6.91
CA VAL A 46 5.57 6.37 -5.94
C VAL A 46 4.45 5.76 -5.11
N HIS A 47 3.19 5.95 -5.50
CA HIS A 47 2.05 5.29 -4.86
C HIS A 47 2.20 3.76 -5.01
N PRO A 48 2.10 2.97 -3.92
CA PRO A 48 2.39 1.53 -3.95
C PRO A 48 1.64 0.72 -5.01
N GLU A 49 0.40 1.12 -5.32
CA GLU A 49 -0.46 0.44 -6.30
C GLU A 49 -0.30 0.96 -7.75
N GLN A 50 0.46 2.05 -7.94
CA GLN A 50 0.60 2.75 -9.23
C GLN A 50 2.06 3.13 -9.53
N ASN A 51 3.02 2.48 -8.86
CA ASN A 51 4.43 2.75 -9.03
C ASN A 51 4.97 2.07 -10.30
N GLU A 52 4.90 2.81 -11.40
CA GLU A 52 5.44 2.40 -12.70
C GLU A 52 6.68 3.24 -13.04
N ALA A 53 7.67 2.59 -13.64
CA ALA A 53 8.88 3.26 -14.12
C ALA A 53 8.54 4.25 -15.25
N VAL A 54 9.24 5.38 -15.28
CA VAL A 54 9.06 6.42 -16.29
C VAL A 54 10.20 6.32 -17.29
N THR A 55 9.88 6.35 -18.58
CA THR A 55 10.87 6.32 -19.65
C THR A 55 11.01 7.69 -20.32
N MET A 56 12.21 7.98 -20.82
CA MET A 56 12.49 9.11 -21.69
C MET A 56 13.25 8.62 -22.93
N VAL A 57 13.08 9.33 -24.04
CA VAL A 57 13.91 9.12 -25.23
C VAL A 57 15.02 10.19 -25.21
N CYS A 58 16.22 9.74 -25.51
CA CYS A 58 17.39 10.58 -25.74
C CYS A 58 17.96 10.23 -27.11
N THR A 59 18.55 11.23 -27.74
CA THR A 59 19.20 11.13 -29.05
C THR A 59 20.65 11.49 -28.88
N VAL A 60 21.54 10.58 -29.32
CA VAL A 60 22.98 10.83 -29.40
C VAL A 60 23.36 11.09 -30.85
N THR A 61 24.07 12.18 -31.09
CA THR A 61 24.44 12.60 -32.45
C THR A 61 25.95 12.63 -32.62
N ASN A 62 26.45 11.98 -33.67
CA ASN A 62 27.83 12.10 -34.08
C ASN A 62 28.01 13.39 -34.90
N THR A 63 28.57 14.42 -34.27
CA THR A 63 28.90 15.72 -34.90
C THR A 63 30.30 15.74 -35.53
N GLY A 64 31.03 14.63 -35.44
CA GLY A 64 32.33 14.41 -36.03
C GLY A 64 32.32 14.19 -37.54
N SER A 65 33.51 14.04 -38.12
CA SER A 65 33.69 13.83 -39.58
C SER A 65 33.94 12.37 -39.97
N PHE A 66 33.98 11.46 -38.98
CA PHE A 66 34.18 10.01 -39.16
C PHE A 66 33.09 9.25 -38.42
N ALA A 67 32.89 7.98 -38.75
CA ALA A 67 32.11 7.09 -37.89
C ALA A 67 32.75 7.04 -36.49
N GLU A 68 31.94 6.99 -35.43
CA GLU A 68 32.39 7.03 -34.05
C GLU A 68 31.75 5.90 -33.24
N ASN A 69 32.54 5.26 -32.38
CA ASN A 69 32.00 4.41 -31.34
C ASN A 69 31.79 5.26 -30.08
N ILE A 70 30.55 5.31 -29.60
CA ILE A 70 30.11 6.18 -28.51
C ILE A 70 29.56 5.32 -27.40
N ASP A 71 30.18 5.39 -26.22
CA ASP A 71 29.69 4.74 -25.01
C ASP A 71 28.82 5.72 -24.22
N LEU A 72 27.71 5.21 -23.69
CA LEU A 72 26.78 5.92 -22.85
C LEU A 72 26.95 5.48 -21.40
N ASP A 73 26.79 6.42 -20.47
CA ASP A 73 26.78 6.16 -19.04
C ASP A 73 25.70 7.01 -18.37
N SER A 74 25.13 6.51 -17.28
CA SER A 74 24.05 7.20 -16.56
C SER A 74 24.23 7.08 -15.06
N SER A 75 23.92 8.15 -14.35
CA SER A 75 24.03 8.22 -12.89
C SER A 75 22.94 9.10 -12.31
N VAL A 76 22.47 8.75 -11.12
CA VAL A 76 21.51 9.52 -10.34
C VAL A 76 22.04 9.65 -8.92
N ASP A 77 21.84 10.82 -8.32
CA ASP A 77 22.21 11.08 -6.94
C ASP A 77 21.26 10.34 -5.97
N GLY A 78 21.79 10.03 -4.79
CA GLY A 78 21.06 9.28 -3.76
C GLY A 78 20.90 7.79 -4.07
N ASN A 79 20.09 7.10 -3.27
CA ASN A 79 19.86 5.65 -3.38
C ASN A 79 18.38 5.29 -3.56
N ASP A 80 17.49 6.28 -3.60
CA ASP A 80 16.05 6.08 -3.66
C ASP A 80 15.50 5.98 -5.09
N PHE A 81 16.29 6.47 -6.06
CA PHE A 81 16.02 6.42 -7.49
C PHE A 81 17.03 5.51 -8.18
N ALA A 82 16.62 4.90 -9.28
CA ALA A 82 17.49 4.18 -10.19
C ALA A 82 17.27 4.70 -11.61
N ILE A 83 18.37 4.78 -12.36
CA ILE A 83 18.43 5.15 -13.76
C ILE A 83 19.09 4.00 -14.54
N GLU A 84 18.51 3.62 -15.67
CA GLU A 84 19.00 2.54 -16.52
C GLU A 84 18.83 2.91 -17.98
N ILE A 85 19.87 2.71 -18.80
CA ILE A 85 19.78 2.81 -20.26
C ILE A 85 19.24 1.47 -20.78
N LEU A 86 18.11 1.50 -21.46
CA LEU A 86 17.50 0.30 -22.02
C LEU A 86 18.11 -0.01 -23.38
N GLY A 87 18.79 -1.15 -23.50
CA GLY A 87 19.33 -1.64 -24.76
C GLY A 87 20.86 -1.67 -24.77
N ASP A 88 21.45 -1.22 -25.87
CA ASP A 88 22.90 -1.17 -26.04
C ASP A 88 23.46 0.11 -25.37
N GLU A 89 24.55 -0.02 -24.63
CA GLU A 89 25.24 1.12 -24.00
C GLU A 89 26.37 1.68 -24.89
N SER A 90 26.57 1.10 -26.07
CA SER A 90 27.63 1.50 -27.00
C SER A 90 27.13 1.41 -28.44
N TYR A 91 27.26 2.51 -29.17
CA TYR A 91 26.76 2.66 -30.54
C TYR A 91 27.88 2.98 -31.51
N LEU A 92 27.83 2.39 -32.71
CA LEU A 92 28.65 2.82 -33.84
C LEU A 92 27.79 3.72 -34.73
N ILE A 93 28.06 5.02 -34.71
CA ILE A 93 27.26 6.04 -35.40
C ILE A 93 28.09 6.64 -36.53
N GLU A 94 27.56 6.64 -37.75
CA GLU A 94 28.21 7.26 -38.90
C GLU A 94 28.27 8.79 -38.78
N ALA A 95 29.14 9.43 -39.55
CA ALA A 95 29.36 10.87 -39.45
C ALA A 95 28.09 11.67 -39.78
N GLY A 96 27.62 12.50 -38.85
CA GLY A 96 26.43 13.33 -39.02
C GLY A 96 25.09 12.62 -38.81
N GLU A 97 25.11 11.34 -38.45
CA GLU A 97 23.90 10.57 -38.10
C GLU A 97 23.65 10.60 -36.58
N ASP A 98 22.45 10.21 -36.21
CA ASP A 98 21.94 10.12 -34.84
C ASP A 98 21.35 8.74 -34.54
N GLU A 99 21.34 8.38 -33.27
CA GLU A 99 20.69 7.17 -32.77
C GLU A 99 19.87 7.50 -31.52
N ASP A 100 18.67 6.95 -31.45
CA ASP A 100 17.76 7.09 -30.31
C ASP A 100 17.93 5.93 -29.32
N PHE A 101 17.96 6.26 -28.03
CA PHE A 101 17.97 5.30 -26.95
C PHE A 101 16.97 5.68 -25.86
N ILE A 102 16.53 4.70 -25.08
CA ILE A 102 15.53 4.89 -24.03
C ILE A 102 16.23 4.83 -22.68
N VAL A 103 15.96 5.81 -21.84
CA VAL A 103 16.39 5.81 -20.43
C VAL A 103 15.18 5.56 -19.55
N GLN A 104 15.29 4.61 -18.64
CA GLN A 104 14.28 4.27 -17.65
C GLN A 104 14.67 4.80 -16.28
N PHE A 105 13.71 5.45 -15.62
CA PHE A 105 13.80 5.92 -14.26
C PHE A 105 12.82 5.15 -13.40
N SER A 106 13.28 4.67 -12.24
CA SER A 106 12.44 3.99 -11.27
C SER A 106 12.73 4.48 -9.86
N ALA A 107 11.78 4.27 -8.96
CA ALA A 107 11.89 4.60 -7.54
C ALA A 107 11.24 3.51 -6.69
N SER A 108 11.69 3.39 -5.44
CA SER A 108 11.02 2.49 -4.49
C SER A 108 9.60 2.98 -4.18
N PRO A 109 8.61 2.09 -4.04
CA PRO A 109 7.25 2.50 -3.67
C PRO A 109 7.24 3.10 -2.26
N GLY A 110 6.43 4.15 -2.06
CA GLY A 110 6.24 4.79 -0.77
C GLY A 110 7.40 5.65 -0.27
N ILE A 111 8.44 5.90 -1.08
CA ILE A 111 9.50 6.84 -0.68
C ILE A 111 8.90 8.24 -0.46
N GLU A 112 9.50 8.96 0.49
CA GLU A 112 9.15 10.35 0.77
C GLU A 112 9.28 11.23 -0.47
N VAL A 113 8.53 12.34 -0.48
CA VAL A 113 8.63 13.37 -1.52
C VAL A 113 10.02 13.98 -1.49
N LYS A 114 10.80 13.70 -2.53
CA LYS A 114 12.20 14.13 -2.68
C LYS A 114 12.54 14.35 -4.15
N SER A 115 13.69 14.98 -4.37
CA SER A 115 14.16 15.43 -5.67
C SER A 115 15.67 15.21 -5.70
N GLU A 116 16.16 14.51 -6.71
CA GLU A 116 17.59 14.20 -6.90
C GLU A 116 18.01 14.54 -8.33
N ASP A 117 19.27 14.93 -8.50
CA ASP A 117 19.82 15.23 -9.81
C ASP A 117 20.34 13.95 -10.48
N TYR A 118 20.20 13.88 -11.80
CA TYR A 118 20.77 12.82 -12.62
C TYR A 118 21.66 13.40 -13.71
N ASN A 119 22.60 12.59 -14.20
CA ASN A 119 23.46 12.91 -15.32
C ASN A 119 23.55 11.73 -16.28
N ILE A 120 23.36 11.98 -17.57
CA ILE A 120 23.61 11.03 -18.64
C ILE A 120 24.78 11.59 -19.46
N SER A 121 25.77 10.75 -19.72
CA SER A 121 26.96 11.14 -20.46
C SER A 121 27.18 10.25 -21.67
N ALA A 122 27.68 10.84 -22.75
CA ALA A 122 28.12 10.15 -23.95
C ALA A 122 29.60 10.43 -24.16
N ARG A 123 30.38 9.40 -24.50
CA ARG A 123 31.83 9.50 -24.73
C ARG A 123 32.23 8.77 -25.99
N VAL A 124 32.90 9.48 -26.89
CA VAL A 124 33.54 8.85 -28.06
C VAL A 124 34.74 8.03 -27.60
N THR A 125 34.68 6.71 -27.76
CA THR A 125 35.75 5.78 -27.36
C THR A 125 36.70 5.46 -28.50
N SER A 126 36.20 5.46 -29.74
CA SER A 126 37.01 5.30 -30.95
C SER A 126 36.41 5.98 -32.18
N ILE A 127 37.25 6.19 -33.19
CA ILE A 127 36.86 6.73 -34.50
C ILE A 127 37.12 5.71 -35.61
N GLY A 128 36.34 5.77 -36.68
CA GLY A 128 36.50 5.07 -37.95
C GLY A 128 35.94 3.63 -37.98
N PRO A 129 35.48 3.15 -39.16
CA PRO A 129 34.88 1.83 -39.30
C PRO A 129 35.88 0.69 -39.07
N GLU A 130 35.40 -0.42 -38.52
CA GLU A 130 36.11 -1.70 -38.55
C GLU A 130 36.26 -2.22 -40.00
N PRO A 131 37.34 -2.96 -40.32
CA PRO A 131 38.50 -3.29 -39.49
C PRO A 131 39.66 -2.29 -39.63
N PHE A 132 39.48 -1.17 -40.34
CA PHE A 132 40.60 -0.37 -40.84
C PHE A 132 41.00 0.81 -39.95
N SER A 133 40.13 1.26 -39.04
CA SER A 133 40.33 2.55 -38.39
C SER A 133 39.95 2.67 -36.93
N ASN A 134 39.52 1.61 -36.23
CA ASN A 134 39.15 1.64 -34.80
C ASN A 134 40.35 2.07 -33.92
N VAL A 135 40.59 3.38 -33.83
CA VAL A 135 41.66 4.00 -33.05
C VAL A 135 41.08 4.33 -31.68
N PRO A 136 41.53 3.66 -30.60
CA PRO A 136 41.04 3.95 -29.26
C PRO A 136 41.54 5.34 -28.82
N LEU A 137 40.61 6.17 -28.34
CA LEU A 137 40.87 7.57 -27.96
C LEU A 137 41.13 7.70 -26.45
N GLY A 138 40.61 6.78 -25.64
CA GLY A 138 40.72 6.84 -24.18
C GLY A 138 40.23 8.19 -23.65
N GLN A 139 41.06 8.87 -22.86
CA GLN A 139 40.71 10.17 -22.26
C GLN A 139 40.63 11.33 -23.26
N PHE A 140 41.09 11.15 -24.49
CA PHE A 140 41.00 12.17 -25.54
C PHE A 140 39.66 12.16 -26.29
N GLY A 141 38.78 11.18 -25.99
CA GLY A 141 37.42 11.10 -26.50
C GLY A 141 36.60 12.36 -26.19
N SER A 142 35.84 12.84 -27.17
CA SER A 142 34.86 13.91 -26.96
C SER A 142 33.76 13.42 -26.03
N THR A 143 33.20 14.33 -25.23
CA THR A 143 32.13 14.03 -24.29
C THR A 143 30.99 15.01 -24.42
N ALA A 144 29.76 14.52 -24.26
CA ALA A 144 28.56 15.32 -24.07
C ALA A 144 27.86 14.83 -22.80
N GLU A 145 27.20 15.74 -22.09
CA GLU A 145 26.49 15.44 -20.84
C GLU A 145 25.17 16.19 -20.82
N VAL A 146 24.12 15.50 -20.37
CA VAL A 146 22.80 16.08 -20.12
C VAL A 146 22.39 15.74 -18.70
N GLY A 147 22.15 16.80 -17.92
CA GLY A 147 21.67 16.70 -16.55
C GLY A 147 20.20 17.04 -16.44
N GLY A 148 19.57 16.51 -15.41
CA GLY A 148 18.19 16.83 -15.06
C GLY A 148 17.88 16.47 -13.63
N THR A 149 16.60 16.47 -13.30
CA THR A 149 16.11 16.17 -11.94
C THR A 149 15.02 15.11 -12.00
N VAL A 150 15.08 14.14 -11.09
CA VAL A 150 14.04 13.15 -10.87
C VAL A 150 13.33 13.42 -9.54
N ASN A 151 12.01 13.34 -9.55
CA ASN A 151 11.16 13.64 -8.39
C ASN A 151 10.26 12.46 -8.06
N SER A 152 10.10 12.18 -6.76
CA SER A 152 9.02 11.34 -6.27
C SER A 152 7.77 12.19 -6.04
N LEU A 153 6.66 11.80 -6.65
CA LEU A 153 5.40 12.52 -6.50
C LEU A 153 4.77 12.25 -5.13
N GLY A 154 4.19 13.29 -4.54
CA GLY A 154 3.45 13.17 -3.28
C GLY A 154 2.06 12.60 -3.51
N TYR A 155 1.69 11.59 -2.73
CA TYR A 155 0.34 11.05 -2.67
C TYR A 155 -0.19 11.09 -1.22
N SER A 156 -1.51 11.17 -1.07
CA SER A 156 -2.18 11.06 0.22
C SER A 156 -2.90 9.72 0.28
N ARG A 157 -2.74 9.00 1.38
CA ARG A 157 -3.52 7.80 1.72
C ARG A 157 -3.76 7.84 3.21
N ILE A 158 -4.98 7.54 3.62
CA ILE A 158 -5.36 7.65 5.02
C ILE A 158 -6.16 6.44 5.45
N GLU A 159 -6.07 6.15 6.74
CA GLU A 159 -6.85 5.11 7.40
C GLU A 159 -7.43 5.69 8.68
N LEU A 160 -8.75 5.57 8.83
CA LEU A 160 -9.46 5.92 10.05
C LEU A 160 -9.62 4.67 10.90
N ASP A 161 -9.20 4.74 12.15
CA ASP A 161 -9.38 3.66 13.13
C ASP A 161 -10.24 4.16 14.30
N ILE A 162 -11.40 3.52 14.51
CA ILE A 162 -12.26 3.81 15.65
C ILE A 162 -11.75 2.99 16.85
N SER A 163 -11.19 3.69 17.83
CA SER A 163 -10.45 3.09 18.94
C SER A 163 -11.33 2.41 20.00
N ASN A 164 -12.64 2.54 19.91
CA ASN A 164 -13.59 1.98 20.86
C ASN A 164 -14.80 1.34 20.17
N ASP A 165 -15.73 0.78 20.95
CA ASP A 165 -16.80 -0.05 20.40
C ASP A 165 -17.65 0.68 19.34
N LEU A 166 -17.82 -0.01 18.20
CA LEU A 166 -18.65 0.44 17.07
C LEU A 166 -20.15 0.41 17.36
N THR A 167 -20.58 -0.18 18.48
CA THR A 167 -21.98 -0.18 18.92
C THR A 167 -22.07 0.21 20.38
N ARG A 168 -22.96 1.15 20.69
CA ARG A 168 -23.14 1.71 22.02
C ARG A 168 -24.60 1.68 22.41
N ASN A 169 -24.85 1.26 23.63
CA ASN A 169 -26.17 1.36 24.25
C ASN A 169 -26.05 2.39 25.37
N ILE A 170 -26.86 3.44 25.29
CA ILE A 170 -26.86 4.56 26.24
C ILE A 170 -28.29 4.88 26.69
N GLU A 171 -28.42 5.57 27.81
CA GLU A 171 -29.69 6.10 28.28
C GLU A 171 -29.95 7.52 27.73
N VAL A 172 -31.17 8.03 27.94
CA VAL A 172 -31.47 9.43 27.61
C VAL A 172 -30.59 10.40 28.41
N SER A 173 -30.23 11.52 27.80
CA SER A 173 -29.27 12.50 28.36
C SER A 173 -27.87 11.94 28.65
N GLU A 174 -27.55 10.70 28.27
CA GLU A 174 -26.20 10.16 28.39
C GLU A 174 -25.34 10.55 27.17
N THR A 175 -24.03 10.70 27.40
CA THR A 175 -23.06 11.04 26.35
C THR A 175 -22.41 9.81 25.73
N ALA A 176 -22.48 9.67 24.41
CA ALA A 176 -21.63 8.78 23.62
C ALA A 176 -20.32 9.49 23.24
N THR A 177 -19.19 8.87 23.56
CA THR A 177 -17.84 9.39 23.25
C THR A 177 -17.15 8.57 22.17
N ILE A 178 -17.13 9.04 20.94
CA ILE A 178 -16.46 8.39 19.81
C ILE A 178 -14.97 8.75 19.87
N GLN A 179 -14.09 7.74 19.97
CA GLN A 179 -12.64 7.92 19.99
C GLN A 179 -12.06 7.30 18.74
N PHE A 180 -11.10 7.98 18.12
CA PHE A 180 -10.49 7.52 16.88
C PHE A 180 -9.07 8.02 16.73
N THR A 181 -8.32 7.37 15.86
CA THR A 181 -7.03 7.87 15.35
C THR A 181 -7.05 7.86 13.84
N ILE A 182 -6.24 8.71 13.23
CA ILE A 182 -6.09 8.76 11.77
C ILE A 182 -4.64 8.45 11.46
N PHE A 183 -4.40 7.42 10.65
CA PHE A 183 -3.08 7.05 10.16
C PHE A 183 -2.84 7.70 8.80
N ASN A 184 -1.68 8.36 8.65
CA ASN A 184 -1.22 8.89 7.37
C ASN A 184 -0.33 7.85 6.68
N ASP A 185 -0.90 7.11 5.75
CA ASP A 185 -0.19 6.16 4.89
C ASP A 185 0.29 6.79 3.56
N GLY A 186 0.17 8.12 3.43
CA GLY A 186 0.80 8.89 2.38
C GLY A 186 2.30 9.02 2.59
N ASN A 187 3.00 9.56 1.59
CA ASN A 187 4.45 9.75 1.62
C ASN A 187 4.90 11.19 1.95
N ARG A 188 3.98 12.02 2.46
CA ARG A 188 4.26 13.39 2.90
C ARG A 188 3.45 13.76 4.13
N ILE A 189 3.88 14.83 4.80
CA ILE A 189 3.12 15.44 5.89
C ILE A 189 1.77 15.91 5.34
N ASP A 190 0.69 15.54 6.04
CA ASP A 190 -0.67 15.88 5.63
C ASP A 190 -1.46 16.53 6.77
N ASN A 191 -2.43 17.36 6.41
CA ASN A 191 -3.42 17.92 7.31
C ASN A 191 -4.72 17.12 7.13
N LEU A 192 -5.00 16.25 8.09
CA LEU A 192 -6.16 15.36 8.06
C LEU A 192 -7.31 15.96 8.86
N GLU A 193 -8.52 15.75 8.39
CA GLU A 193 -9.74 16.18 9.08
C GLU A 193 -10.73 15.02 9.17
N VAL A 194 -11.33 14.86 10.34
CA VAL A 194 -12.48 13.98 10.55
C VAL A 194 -13.71 14.83 10.76
N ILE A 195 -14.81 14.46 10.12
CA ILE A 195 -16.13 15.09 10.25
C ILE A 195 -17.21 14.04 10.47
N ILE A 196 -18.34 14.47 11.03
CA ILE A 196 -19.59 13.69 10.97
C ILE A 196 -20.39 14.12 9.75
N VAL A 197 -20.62 13.18 8.83
CA VAL A 197 -21.28 13.46 7.54
C VAL A 197 -22.77 13.71 7.73
N ASN A 198 -23.42 12.91 8.57
CA ASN A 198 -24.86 12.97 8.82
C ASN A 198 -25.25 13.83 10.04
N GLN A 199 -24.54 14.93 10.27
CA GLN A 199 -24.77 15.82 11.42
C GLN A 199 -26.23 16.29 11.54
N LEU A 200 -26.86 16.70 10.43
CA LEU A 200 -28.24 17.19 10.45
C LEU A 200 -29.24 16.10 10.87
N GLU A 201 -29.01 14.85 10.47
CA GLU A 201 -29.90 13.74 10.84
C GLU A 201 -29.81 13.42 12.34
N LEU A 202 -28.61 13.53 12.91
CA LEU A 202 -28.39 13.38 14.35
C LEU A 202 -29.09 14.49 15.14
N GLU A 203 -28.97 15.74 14.70
CA GLU A 203 -29.62 16.89 15.32
C GLU A 203 -31.16 16.81 15.21
N ASP A 204 -31.69 16.40 14.06
CA ASP A 204 -33.12 16.17 13.84
C ASP A 204 -33.67 15.02 14.72
N ALA A 205 -32.83 14.02 15.03
CA ALA A 205 -33.12 12.95 15.99
C ALA A 205 -32.97 13.39 17.47
N GLY A 206 -32.58 14.64 17.72
CA GLY A 206 -32.50 15.23 19.06
C GLY A 206 -31.15 15.03 19.77
N PHE A 207 -30.12 14.53 19.08
CA PHE A 207 -28.76 14.48 19.63
C PHE A 207 -28.12 15.86 19.62
N ILE A 208 -27.22 16.09 20.58
CA ILE A 208 -26.49 17.36 20.72
C ILE A 208 -24.99 17.08 20.72
N PHE A 209 -24.23 17.77 19.88
CA PHE A 209 -22.76 17.71 19.93
C PHE A 209 -22.25 18.52 21.13
N VAL A 210 -21.60 17.83 22.07
CA VAL A 210 -21.00 18.43 23.27
C VAL A 210 -19.58 18.89 22.99
N SER A 211 -18.89 18.22 22.07
CA SER A 211 -17.61 18.65 21.49
C SER A 211 -17.81 19.28 20.12
N ASP A 212 -16.71 19.74 19.50
CA ASP A 212 -16.72 20.02 18.06
C ASP A 212 -17.13 18.76 17.28
N SER A 213 -17.87 18.93 16.19
CA SER A 213 -18.29 17.84 15.28
C SER A 213 -17.19 17.46 14.27
N PHE A 214 -16.00 18.03 14.43
CA PHE A 214 -14.83 17.77 13.60
C PHE A 214 -13.56 17.68 14.43
N PHE A 215 -12.55 17.00 13.90
CA PHE A 215 -11.21 16.92 14.47
C PHE A 215 -10.17 17.15 13.37
N ARG A 216 -9.05 17.81 13.69
CA ARG A 216 -7.96 18.07 12.74
C ARG A 216 -6.62 17.72 13.34
N ALA A 217 -5.76 17.12 12.53
CA ALA A 217 -4.39 16.84 12.91
C ALA A 217 -3.44 17.03 11.72
N THR A 218 -2.23 17.51 11.99
CA THR A 218 -1.11 17.44 11.05
C THR A 218 -0.31 16.19 11.36
N VAL A 219 -0.24 15.26 10.41
CA VAL A 219 0.29 13.92 10.63
C VAL A 219 1.46 13.65 9.68
N ASN A 220 2.58 13.21 10.23
CA ASN A 220 3.75 12.80 9.45
C ASN A 220 3.45 11.51 8.67
N PRO A 221 4.11 11.27 7.52
CA PRO A 221 3.95 10.01 6.79
C PRO A 221 4.36 8.82 7.66
N GLY A 222 3.59 7.73 7.60
CA GLY A 222 3.80 6.52 8.40
C GLY A 222 3.50 6.69 9.89
N ALA A 223 2.76 7.72 10.30
CA ALA A 223 2.40 7.97 11.69
C ALA A 223 0.89 8.11 11.88
N SER A 224 0.42 7.91 13.12
CA SER A 224 -0.95 8.19 13.54
C SER A 224 -1.05 9.57 14.20
N SER A 225 -2.24 10.17 14.11
CA SER A 225 -2.58 11.34 14.93
C SER A 225 -2.63 11.00 16.42
N ASP A 226 -2.65 12.03 17.25
CA ASP A 226 -3.17 11.90 18.62
C ASP A 226 -4.63 11.40 18.59
N GLN A 227 -5.11 10.86 19.71
CA GLN A 227 -6.49 10.40 19.83
C GLN A 227 -7.47 11.57 19.66
N GLY A 228 -8.28 11.49 18.61
CA GLY A 228 -9.42 12.36 18.38
C GLY A 228 -10.63 11.93 19.18
N THR A 229 -11.51 12.87 19.50
CA THR A 229 -12.74 12.58 20.25
C THR A 229 -13.89 13.44 19.75
N ILE A 230 -15.04 12.81 19.49
CA ILE A 230 -16.31 13.47 19.23
C ILE A 230 -17.34 12.98 20.26
N ILE A 231 -17.98 13.91 20.96
CA ILE A 231 -18.92 13.64 22.06
C ILE A 231 -20.31 14.09 21.65
N LEU A 232 -21.26 13.16 21.71
CA LEU A 232 -22.66 13.34 21.40
C LEU A 232 -23.49 13.06 22.66
N GLU A 233 -24.40 13.95 23.02
CA GLU A 233 -25.40 13.73 24.06
C GLU A 233 -26.70 13.23 23.43
N ALA A 234 -27.26 12.16 24.00
CA ALA A 234 -28.56 11.64 23.62
C ALA A 234 -29.68 12.64 23.93
N PRO A 235 -30.82 12.57 23.21
CA PRO A 235 -31.98 13.39 23.52
C PRO A 235 -32.43 13.21 24.98
N ALA A 236 -32.98 14.29 25.55
CA ALA A 236 -33.33 14.34 26.96
C ALA A 236 -34.48 13.39 27.35
N ASP A 237 -35.36 13.07 26.41
CA ASP A 237 -36.46 12.13 26.58
C ASP A 237 -36.77 11.47 25.22
N THR A 238 -37.16 10.19 25.23
CA THR A 238 -37.71 9.49 24.07
C THR A 238 -38.73 8.45 24.48
N SER A 239 -39.84 8.36 23.73
CA SER A 239 -40.91 7.40 23.98
C SER A 239 -40.60 6.00 23.44
N GLU A 240 -39.66 5.89 22.50
CA GLU A 240 -39.25 4.65 21.85
C GLU A 240 -37.72 4.56 21.77
N GLU A 241 -37.18 3.36 21.61
CA GLU A 241 -35.75 3.16 21.40
C GLU A 241 -35.30 3.86 20.10
N ILE A 242 -34.20 4.62 20.18
CA ILE A 242 -33.60 5.27 19.01
C ILE A 242 -32.36 4.48 18.63
N SER A 243 -32.27 3.98 17.40
CA SER A 243 -31.03 3.40 16.85
C SER A 243 -30.58 4.20 15.64
N ILE A 244 -29.43 4.86 15.75
CA ILE A 244 -28.86 5.70 14.70
C ILE A 244 -27.41 5.32 14.42
N GLN A 245 -26.98 5.50 13.17
CA GLN A 245 -25.59 5.33 12.77
C GLN A 245 -24.97 6.73 12.64
N VAL A 246 -23.85 6.93 13.31
CA VAL A 246 -23.00 8.12 13.13
C VAL A 246 -22.04 7.80 12.01
N GLU A 247 -22.13 8.55 10.91
CA GLU A 247 -21.25 8.40 9.73
C GLU A 247 -20.03 9.31 9.89
N ILE A 248 -18.86 8.70 10.03
CA ILE A 248 -17.60 9.39 10.28
C ILE A 248 -16.77 9.32 9.01
N GLN A 249 -16.27 10.47 8.57
CA GLN A 249 -15.39 10.56 7.41
C GLN A 249 -14.10 11.26 7.80
N ALA A 250 -12.98 10.58 7.61
CA ALA A 250 -11.65 11.16 7.57
C ALA A 250 -11.30 11.52 6.12
N PHE A 251 -10.60 12.64 5.90
CA PHE A 251 -10.06 12.99 4.58
C PHE A 251 -8.80 13.85 4.69
N SER A 252 -7.97 13.80 3.64
CA SER A 252 -6.84 14.71 3.48
C SER A 252 -7.28 16.09 2.98
N LYS A 253 -6.74 17.15 3.57
CA LYS A 253 -6.93 18.54 3.08
C LYS A 253 -6.15 18.84 1.81
N ILE A 254 -5.07 18.10 1.56
CA ILE A 254 -4.20 18.32 0.41
C ILE A 254 -4.75 17.57 -0.81
N ASP A 255 -5.35 16.39 -0.58
CA ASP A 255 -6.00 15.57 -1.59
C ASP A 255 -7.34 15.05 -1.05
N THR A 256 -8.42 15.73 -1.40
CA THR A 256 -9.76 15.36 -0.93
C THR A 256 -10.28 14.05 -1.52
N THR A 257 -9.56 13.43 -2.46
CA THR A 257 -9.91 12.10 -2.97
C THR A 257 -9.37 10.98 -2.06
N ALA A 258 -8.41 11.29 -1.18
CA ALA A 258 -7.96 10.41 -0.12
C ALA A 258 -8.88 10.55 1.10
N GLU A 259 -9.85 9.66 1.19
CA GLU A 259 -10.84 9.58 2.26
C GLU A 259 -10.93 8.18 2.87
N SER A 260 -11.38 8.10 4.13
CA SER A 260 -11.66 6.87 4.83
C SER A 260 -12.92 7.07 5.67
N ASN A 261 -13.89 6.15 5.54
CA ASN A 261 -15.20 6.29 6.15
C ASN A 261 -15.44 5.12 7.10
N ASP A 262 -16.06 5.39 8.25
CA ASP A 262 -16.51 4.36 9.19
C ASP A 262 -17.85 4.78 9.83
N THR A 263 -18.53 3.84 10.49
CA THR A 263 -19.81 4.09 11.15
C THR A 263 -19.85 3.56 12.57
N VAL A 264 -20.43 4.36 13.47
CA VAL A 264 -20.66 3.97 14.87
C VAL A 264 -22.15 3.95 15.15
N ARG A 265 -22.68 2.81 15.59
CA ARG A 265 -24.08 2.66 15.98
C ARG A 265 -24.30 3.12 17.41
N ILE A 266 -25.27 4.00 17.61
CA ILE A 266 -25.74 4.43 18.93
C ILE A 266 -27.19 3.98 19.10
N VAL A 267 -27.47 3.33 20.22
CA VAL A 267 -28.80 2.86 20.64
C VAL A 267 -29.16 3.56 21.94
N VAL A 268 -30.26 4.31 21.95
CA VAL A 268 -30.76 5.05 23.12
C VAL A 268 -32.02 4.38 23.64
N ALA A 269 -32.02 3.99 24.92
CA ALA A 269 -33.17 3.39 25.57
C ALA A 269 -34.30 4.41 25.82
N ALA A 270 -35.56 3.96 25.78
CA ALA A 270 -36.73 4.81 26.04
C ALA A 270 -36.83 5.27 27.52
N SER A 271 -37.23 6.52 27.74
CA SER A 271 -37.33 7.14 29.06
C SER A 271 -38.38 6.50 29.97
N SER A 272 -39.45 5.96 29.38
CA SER A 272 -40.49 5.22 30.11
C SER A 272 -40.08 3.78 30.46
N GLY A 273 -38.88 3.35 30.09
CA GLY A 273 -38.30 2.04 30.39
C GLY A 273 -37.53 1.97 31.71
N GLY A 274 -37.63 3.00 32.57
CA GLY A 274 -37.09 3.03 33.93
C GLY A 274 -37.76 2.00 34.86
N GLY A 275 -37.46 0.72 34.62
CA GLY A 275 -37.88 -0.41 35.42
C GLY A 275 -36.74 -1.42 35.44
N ALA A 276 -35.88 -1.31 36.45
CA ALA A 276 -34.99 -2.38 36.85
C ALA A 276 -35.71 -3.74 36.78
N GLY A 277 -35.12 -4.72 36.08
CA GLY A 277 -35.45 -6.14 36.15
C GLY A 277 -36.91 -6.45 36.49
N SER A 278 -37.82 -6.35 35.53
CA SER A 278 -39.16 -6.88 35.65
C SER A 278 -39.46 -7.72 34.42
N ILE A 279 -39.41 -9.03 34.62
CA ILE A 279 -40.15 -9.98 33.80
C ILE A 279 -41.62 -9.56 33.94
N GLY A 280 -42.11 -8.79 32.98
CA GLY A 280 -43.51 -8.38 32.89
C GLY A 280 -44.38 -9.60 32.67
N PHE A 281 -44.97 -10.09 33.76
CA PHE A 281 -46.00 -11.12 33.77
C PHE A 281 -47.37 -10.62 33.27
N ASP A 282 -47.47 -9.36 32.81
CA ASP A 282 -48.73 -8.71 32.44
C ASP A 282 -49.04 -8.72 30.92
N ASP A 283 -48.18 -9.28 30.07
CA ASP A 283 -48.48 -9.45 28.62
C ASP A 283 -49.05 -10.83 28.27
N PHE A 284 -49.59 -11.56 29.25
CA PHE A 284 -50.22 -12.87 29.01
C PHE A 284 -51.75 -12.81 28.81
N GLU A 285 -52.43 -11.70 29.13
CA GLU A 285 -53.90 -11.67 29.12
C GLU A 285 -54.55 -11.16 27.82
N THR A 286 -53.79 -10.73 26.81
CA THR A 286 -54.36 -10.29 25.53
C THR A 286 -53.64 -10.88 24.32
N MET A 287 -53.62 -12.21 24.22
CA MET A 287 -53.42 -12.89 22.92
C MET A 287 -54.68 -13.67 22.56
N ASP A 288 -55.56 -13.01 21.81
CA ASP A 288 -56.60 -13.69 21.04
C ASP A 288 -55.93 -14.53 19.93
N GLY A 289 -56.08 -15.84 20.06
CA GLY A 289 -56.36 -16.81 18.98
C GLY A 289 -55.37 -17.03 17.84
N ASP A 290 -54.93 -16.00 17.12
CA ASP A 290 -54.44 -16.16 15.74
C ASP A 290 -53.00 -15.66 15.49
N GLY A 291 -52.24 -15.33 16.56
CA GLY A 291 -50.84 -14.89 16.46
C GLY A 291 -49.76 -15.97 16.68
N MET A 292 -50.13 -17.24 16.85
CA MET A 292 -49.22 -18.34 17.25
C MET A 292 -48.38 -18.91 16.08
N ALA A 293 -47.81 -18.05 15.24
CA ALA A 293 -46.85 -18.48 14.21
C ALA A 293 -45.68 -17.49 13.94
N MET A 294 -45.66 -16.30 14.54
CA MET A 294 -44.61 -15.29 14.25
C MET A 294 -43.93 -14.69 15.49
N ILE A 295 -44.17 -15.25 16.68
CA ILE A 295 -43.34 -15.00 17.88
C ILE A 295 -42.64 -16.31 18.20
N GLY A 296 -41.70 -16.67 17.35
CA GLY A 296 -41.05 -17.97 17.40
C GLY A 296 -39.58 -17.88 17.04
N MET A 297 -38.87 -16.81 17.41
CA MET A 297 -37.40 -16.77 17.27
C MET A 297 -36.66 -15.70 18.09
N ALA A 298 -37.26 -15.05 19.11
CA ALA A 298 -36.56 -14.01 19.88
C ALA A 298 -36.47 -14.24 21.40
N VAL A 299 -37.16 -15.23 21.98
CA VAL A 299 -37.13 -15.47 23.45
C VAL A 299 -36.98 -16.96 23.78
N GLY A 300 -36.12 -17.66 23.03
CA GLY A 300 -35.85 -19.09 23.21
C GLY A 300 -34.44 -19.45 23.70
N GLY A 301 -33.55 -18.46 23.83
CA GLY A 301 -32.12 -18.71 24.06
C GLY A 301 -31.80 -19.21 25.47
N LEU A 302 -32.34 -18.56 26.51
CA LEU A 302 -31.94 -18.89 27.88
C LEU A 302 -32.87 -19.94 28.52
N PHE A 303 -34.19 -19.80 28.34
CA PHE A 303 -35.17 -20.75 28.90
C PHE A 303 -35.12 -22.12 28.21
N GLY A 304 -34.88 -22.16 26.89
CA GLY A 304 -34.69 -23.40 26.15
C GLY A 304 -33.47 -24.16 26.62
N VAL A 305 -32.35 -23.47 26.88
CA VAL A 305 -31.10 -24.06 27.40
C VAL A 305 -31.27 -24.55 28.84
N ILE A 306 -31.96 -23.79 29.71
CA ILE A 306 -32.22 -24.21 31.09
C ILE A 306 -33.13 -25.45 31.12
N LEU A 307 -34.15 -25.53 30.26
CA LEU A 307 -35.04 -26.69 30.18
C LEU A 307 -34.32 -27.92 29.58
N LEU A 308 -33.42 -27.71 28.62
CA LEU A 308 -32.53 -28.75 28.09
C LEU A 308 -31.56 -29.28 29.15
N LEU A 309 -30.95 -28.40 29.96
CA LEU A 309 -30.07 -28.78 31.06
C LEU A 309 -30.81 -29.52 32.19
N VAL A 310 -32.07 -29.17 32.46
CA VAL A 310 -32.91 -29.88 33.44
C VAL A 310 -33.34 -31.26 32.93
N ILE A 311 -33.62 -31.42 31.62
CA ILE A 311 -33.90 -32.73 31.00
C ILE A 311 -32.64 -33.59 30.97
N ILE A 312 -31.46 -33.03 30.63
CA ILE A 312 -30.17 -33.74 30.67
C ILE A 312 -29.82 -34.16 32.11
N SER A 313 -30.09 -33.31 33.10
CA SER A 313 -29.90 -33.62 34.53
C SER A 313 -30.81 -34.73 35.05
N LYS A 314 -32.03 -34.87 34.49
CA LYS A 314 -32.93 -35.99 34.81
C LYS A 314 -32.61 -37.27 34.04
N LEU A 315 -32.02 -37.19 32.85
CA LEU A 315 -31.63 -38.38 32.06
C LEU A 315 -30.27 -38.98 32.49
N THR A 316 -29.33 -38.17 32.99
CA THR A 316 -28.03 -38.65 33.49
C THR A 316 -28.14 -39.42 34.82
N LYS A 317 -29.17 -39.15 35.64
CA LYS A 317 -29.48 -39.98 36.83
C LYS A 317 -29.99 -41.39 36.50
N LYS A 318 -30.32 -41.70 35.23
CA LYS A 318 -30.72 -43.06 34.79
C LYS A 318 -29.70 -43.76 33.88
N ALA A 319 -28.71 -43.04 33.34
CA ALA A 319 -27.66 -43.58 32.46
C ALA A 319 -26.36 -44.01 33.18
N GLY A 320 -26.29 -43.87 34.51
CA GLY A 320 -25.15 -44.35 35.32
C GLY A 320 -24.96 -45.87 35.38
N LYS A 321 -25.83 -46.66 34.74
CA LYS A 321 -25.71 -48.14 34.66
C LYS A 321 -25.35 -48.69 33.28
N GLN A 322 -25.16 -47.85 32.26
CA GLN A 322 -24.84 -48.32 30.89
C GLN A 322 -23.41 -48.01 30.41
N LYS A 323 -22.65 -47.16 31.12
CA LYS A 323 -21.23 -46.90 30.80
C LYS A 323 -20.24 -47.95 31.34
N ILE A 324 -20.70 -48.93 32.11
CA ILE A 324 -19.86 -50.07 32.54
C ILE A 324 -19.83 -51.17 31.44
N ALA A 325 -20.88 -51.32 30.63
CA ALA A 325 -20.95 -52.35 29.59
C ALA A 325 -20.28 -51.98 28.25
N ALA A 326 -20.13 -50.69 27.93
CA ALA A 326 -19.47 -50.25 26.69
C ALA A 326 -17.93 -50.17 26.79
N LYS A 327 -17.39 -50.09 28.02
CA LYS A 327 -15.94 -50.03 28.28
C LYS A 327 -15.28 -51.42 28.34
N GLU A 328 -16.06 -52.48 28.52
CA GLU A 328 -15.59 -53.87 28.43
C GLU A 328 -15.68 -54.44 26.99
N ALA A 329 -16.60 -53.95 26.15
CA ALA A 329 -16.71 -54.39 24.76
C ALA A 329 -15.61 -53.81 23.83
N SER A 330 -15.12 -52.59 24.09
CA SER A 330 -14.01 -52.01 23.29
C SER A 330 -12.63 -52.53 23.69
N LYS A 331 -12.47 -53.03 24.92
CA LYS A 331 -11.24 -53.68 25.40
C LYS A 331 -11.08 -55.12 24.89
N ALA A 332 -12.19 -55.82 24.62
CA ALA A 332 -12.17 -57.14 23.99
C ALA A 332 -11.94 -57.09 22.45
N ALA A 333 -12.40 -56.04 21.76
CA ALA A 333 -12.23 -55.89 20.31
C ALA A 333 -10.81 -55.45 19.86
N LYS A 334 -10.00 -54.88 20.76
CA LYS A 334 -8.59 -54.54 20.48
C LYS A 334 -7.59 -55.67 20.78
N ALA A 335 -8.03 -56.76 21.41
CA ALA A 335 -7.19 -57.92 21.71
C ALA A 335 -7.18 -59.00 20.61
N GLU A 336 -8.13 -58.99 19.67
CA GLU A 336 -8.20 -59.98 18.56
C GLU A 336 -7.59 -59.52 17.22
N ARG A 337 -7.08 -58.28 17.10
CA ARG A 337 -6.43 -57.81 15.87
C ARG A 337 -4.91 -58.02 15.82
N ARG A 338 -4.31 -58.68 16.82
CA ARG A 338 -2.87 -59.02 16.87
C ARG A 338 -2.54 -60.49 16.60
N SER A 339 -3.50 -61.31 16.16
CA SER A 339 -3.24 -62.69 15.76
C SER A 339 -3.70 -62.98 14.34
N GLY A 340 -2.79 -62.84 13.38
CA GLY A 340 -2.83 -63.61 12.14
C GLY A 340 -2.71 -62.81 10.86
N ARG A 341 -1.49 -62.70 10.32
CA ARG A 341 -1.22 -63.19 8.97
C ARG A 341 0.27 -63.44 8.72
N LYS A 342 0.55 -64.62 8.18
CA LYS A 342 1.85 -65.23 7.87
C LYS A 342 2.56 -64.57 6.68
N SER A 343 3.88 -64.75 6.71
CA SER A 343 4.93 -64.59 5.70
C SER A 343 4.66 -65.17 4.31
N ASN A 344 5.30 -64.57 3.29
CA ASN A 344 6.04 -65.22 2.18
C ASN A 344 6.91 -64.14 1.48
N LYS A 345 8.25 -64.21 1.55
CA LYS A 345 9.24 -64.58 0.49
C LYS A 345 9.11 -63.74 -0.81
N ALA A 346 10.15 -63.15 -1.43
CA ALA A 346 11.61 -63.32 -1.43
C ALA A 346 12.34 -62.10 -2.08
N GLN A 347 13.65 -61.97 -1.83
CA GLN A 347 14.69 -61.06 -2.41
C GLN A 347 15.09 -61.42 -3.87
N PRO A 348 16.09 -60.79 -4.57
CA PRO A 348 17.03 -59.66 -4.28
C PRO A 348 17.05 -58.57 -5.43
N VAL A 349 17.79 -57.44 -5.45
CA VAL A 349 19.25 -57.14 -5.45
C VAL A 349 19.45 -55.61 -5.36
N GLU A 350 20.50 -55.18 -4.61
CA GLU A 350 21.44 -54.02 -4.61
C GLU A 350 21.13 -52.79 -5.54
N ASP A 351 21.36 -51.52 -5.18
CA ASP A 351 22.55 -50.88 -4.57
C ASP A 351 22.22 -49.69 -3.63
N ASP A 352 23.20 -49.38 -2.78
CA ASP A 352 23.33 -48.30 -1.80
C ASP A 352 23.14 -46.87 -2.38
N ASP A 353 22.61 -45.93 -1.56
CA ASP A 353 23.36 -44.75 -1.06
C ASP A 353 22.46 -43.64 -0.45
N PHE A 354 22.94 -43.07 0.68
CA PHE A 354 22.61 -41.81 1.39
C PHE A 354 21.43 -41.68 2.38
N GLU A 355 21.81 -41.82 3.67
CA GLU A 355 21.61 -40.90 4.82
C GLU A 355 20.21 -40.69 5.45
N ASP A 356 20.14 -41.15 6.70
CA ASP A 356 19.10 -41.02 7.72
C ASP A 356 18.92 -39.57 8.24
N ASP A 357 17.67 -39.16 8.51
CA ASP A 357 17.14 -38.89 9.86
C ASP A 357 15.94 -37.92 9.81
N ASP A 358 14.75 -38.50 9.68
CA ASP A 358 13.46 -37.83 9.92
C ASP A 358 13.26 -37.64 11.43
N LEU A 359 13.35 -36.40 11.89
CA LEU A 359 13.06 -35.98 13.26
C LEU A 359 11.53 -36.00 13.53
N ASP A 360 11.10 -36.92 14.38
CA ASP A 360 9.72 -37.10 14.87
C ASP A 360 9.37 -36.01 15.91
N PHE A 361 8.37 -35.18 15.58
CA PHE A 361 7.77 -34.12 16.40
C PHE A 361 6.71 -34.68 17.36
N SER A 362 7.13 -35.34 18.44
CA SER A 362 6.21 -35.94 19.43
C SER A 362 6.27 -35.38 20.86
N ASP A 363 6.95 -34.24 21.11
CA ASP A 363 7.09 -33.65 22.46
C ASP A 363 6.55 -32.21 22.58
N LEU A 364 5.36 -31.91 22.05
CA LEU A 364 4.72 -30.57 22.19
C LEU A 364 3.43 -30.55 23.03
N ASP A 365 3.13 -31.61 23.79
CA ASP A 365 1.90 -31.73 24.60
C ASP A 365 2.05 -31.36 26.10
N ASP A 366 3.10 -30.61 26.50
CA ASP A 366 3.34 -30.19 27.90
C ASP A 366 3.48 -28.66 28.06
N LEU A 367 2.54 -27.88 27.52
CA LEU A 367 2.49 -26.40 27.64
C LEU A 367 1.24 -25.85 28.35
N ASP A 368 0.58 -26.64 29.20
CA ASP A 368 -0.65 -26.25 29.90
C ASP A 368 -0.48 -25.99 31.43
N ASP A 369 0.74 -25.76 31.93
CA ASP A 369 1.01 -25.49 33.37
C ASP A 369 1.88 -24.23 33.60
N LEU A 370 1.57 -23.13 32.91
CA LEU A 370 2.16 -21.80 33.18
C LEU A 370 1.07 -20.77 33.52
N ASP A 371 0.43 -20.96 34.67
CA ASP A 371 -0.28 -19.93 35.42
C ASP A 371 0.03 -20.15 36.91
N ASP A 372 0.92 -19.33 37.46
CA ASP A 372 0.92 -18.79 38.85
C ASP A 372 2.35 -18.37 39.27
N ASP A 373 2.45 -17.14 39.83
CA ASP A 373 3.59 -16.54 40.55
C ASP A 373 4.66 -15.73 39.77
N PHE A 374 4.25 -14.69 39.01
CA PHE A 374 5.14 -13.57 38.67
C PHE A 374 4.92 -12.38 39.62
N ASP A 375 5.70 -12.34 40.72
CA ASP A 375 5.80 -11.20 41.64
C ASP A 375 6.69 -10.09 41.04
N PHE A 376 6.10 -8.91 40.82
CA PHE A 376 6.76 -7.72 40.28
C PHE A 376 7.25 -6.82 41.43
N GLU A 377 8.42 -7.13 41.99
CA GLU A 377 9.10 -6.24 42.95
C GLU A 377 10.62 -6.27 42.72
N ASP A 378 11.04 -5.76 41.55
CA ASP A 378 12.28 -4.99 41.31
C ASP A 378 12.46 -4.80 39.79
N ILE A 379 11.93 -3.69 39.24
CA ILE A 379 12.49 -2.98 38.08
C ILE A 379 12.02 -1.53 38.06
#